data_AF-A0A371MT37-F1
#
_entry.id   AF-A0A371MT37-F1
#
_cell.length_a   1.000
_cell.length_b   1.000
_cell.length_c   1.000
_cell.angle_alpha   90.00
_cell.angle_beta   90.00
_cell.angle_gamma   90.00
#
_symmetry.space_group_name_H-M   'P 1'
#
loop_
_entity.id
_entity.type
_entity.pdbx_description
1 polymer ?
#
loop_
_entity_poly.entity_id
_entity_poly.type
_entity_poly.pdbx_seq_one_letter_code
_entity_poly.pdbx_strand_id
1 'polypeptide(L)'
;TSAGGLDTVSTSLADTKPEFLALGGGLYSPQWMISTAVTIAFGVTMFPQINQRFFVAKDARVLKRSFALWPILVVLLFVPAFLLGTWAAGLGVSVPEGSNVVPVLLNAYTPGWFAALVVAGAMAAMMSSSDSMLLSGSSYLTRDLYRPFVNPDASEEREAWVARLGVAVFALGTFVVSLFRPGTLITVGDTAFGGFAQLTLPVMVALYWPKTTRQGILAGIAGSQL
;
A
#
# COMPACT_ATOMS: atom_id res chain seq x y z
N THR A 1 -32.62 -11.10 2.00
CA THR A 1 -32.44 -11.73 0.66
C THR A 1 -32.80 -10.77 -0.48
N SER A 2 -32.59 -9.45 -0.33
CA SER A 2 -33.26 -8.41 -1.15
C SER A 2 -32.49 -7.90 -2.37
N ALA A 3 -31.33 -8.47 -2.73
CA ALA A 3 -30.51 -7.95 -3.84
C ALA A 3 -30.64 -8.71 -5.17
N GLY A 4 -31.61 -9.63 -5.33
CA GLY A 4 -31.93 -10.29 -6.60
C GLY A 4 -30.85 -11.22 -7.20
N GLY A 5 -29.67 -11.32 -6.59
CA GLY A 5 -28.54 -12.11 -7.10
C GLY A 5 -27.54 -11.27 -7.92
N LEU A 6 -26.36 -11.83 -8.19
CA LEU A 6 -25.27 -11.12 -8.90
C LEU A 6 -25.66 -10.65 -10.31
N ASP A 7 -26.54 -11.40 -10.98
CA ASP A 7 -27.05 -11.03 -12.31
C ASP A 7 -27.86 -9.73 -12.25
N THR A 8 -28.78 -9.60 -11.28
CA THR A 8 -29.59 -8.38 -11.17
C THR A 8 -28.78 -7.14 -10.83
N VAL A 9 -27.72 -7.28 -10.01
CA VAL A 9 -26.79 -6.17 -9.73
C VAL A 9 -26.03 -5.78 -10.99
N SER A 10 -25.58 -6.76 -11.77
CA SER A 10 -24.84 -6.53 -13.01
C SER A 10 -25.71 -5.89 -14.10
N THR A 11 -26.97 -6.31 -14.24
CA THR A 11 -27.94 -5.70 -15.16
C THR A 11 -28.29 -4.27 -14.73
N SER A 12 -28.55 -4.04 -13.43
CA SER A 12 -28.78 -2.69 -12.90
C SER A 12 -27.60 -1.76 -13.19
N LEU A 13 -26.36 -2.24 -13.02
CA LEU A 13 -25.15 -1.53 -13.38
C LEU A 13 -25.06 -1.21 -14.87
N ALA A 14 -25.39 -2.17 -15.75
CA ALA A 14 -25.39 -1.94 -17.20
C ALA A 14 -26.37 -0.82 -17.60
N ASP A 15 -27.52 -0.74 -16.93
CA ASP A 15 -28.56 0.23 -17.25
C ASP A 15 -28.31 1.62 -16.63
N THR A 16 -27.71 1.69 -15.43
CA THR A 16 -27.52 2.96 -14.70
C THR A 16 -26.12 3.53 -14.75
N LYS A 17 -25.09 2.68 -14.78
CA LYS A 17 -23.66 3.05 -14.70
C LYS A 17 -22.77 2.10 -15.52
N PRO A 18 -22.96 2.03 -16.85
CA PRO A 18 -22.26 1.06 -17.72
C PRO A 18 -20.72 1.21 -17.67
N GLU A 19 -20.21 2.38 -17.29
CA GLU A 19 -18.78 2.65 -17.16
C GLU A 19 -18.07 1.79 -16.10
N PHE A 20 -18.79 1.27 -15.10
CA PHE A 20 -18.23 0.39 -14.08
C PHE A 20 -18.06 -1.07 -14.56
N LEU A 21 -18.67 -1.43 -15.69
CA LEU A 21 -18.51 -2.74 -16.34
C LEU A 21 -17.37 -2.74 -17.36
N ALA A 22 -16.88 -1.56 -17.74
CA ALA A 22 -15.74 -1.42 -18.63
C ALA A 22 -14.41 -1.43 -17.86
N LEU A 23 -13.35 -1.86 -18.55
CA LEU A 23 -11.98 -1.66 -18.08
C LEU A 23 -11.64 -0.18 -18.24
N GLY A 24 -11.94 0.59 -17.20
CA GLY A 24 -11.79 2.03 -17.16
C GLY A 24 -13.04 2.80 -17.57
N GLY A 25 -13.19 4.00 -16.99
CA GLY A 25 -14.37 4.85 -17.12
C GLY A 25 -14.24 6.12 -16.28
N GLY A 26 -14.72 7.25 -16.80
CA GLY A 26 -14.60 8.56 -16.13
C GLY A 26 -13.15 8.93 -15.81
N LEU A 27 -12.81 9.06 -14.52
CA LEU A 27 -11.49 9.44 -14.01
C LEU A 27 -10.42 8.35 -14.15
N TYR A 28 -10.79 7.08 -14.38
CA TYR A 28 -9.88 5.93 -14.38
C TYR A 28 -9.70 5.38 -15.80
N SER A 29 -8.96 6.09 -16.65
CA SER A 29 -8.67 5.60 -18.01
C SER A 29 -7.81 4.33 -17.99
N PRO A 30 -7.85 3.46 -19.02
CA PRO A 30 -6.95 2.31 -19.11
C PRO A 30 -5.47 2.70 -18.98
N GLN A 31 -5.11 3.86 -19.53
CA GLN A 31 -3.76 4.42 -19.44
C GLN A 31 -3.39 4.73 -17.98
N TRP A 32 -4.29 5.37 -17.24
CA TRP A 32 -4.09 5.63 -15.81
C TRP A 32 -3.99 4.34 -15.01
N MET A 33 -4.84 3.34 -15.29
CA MET A 33 -4.79 2.06 -14.58
C MET A 33 -3.46 1.34 -14.82
N ILE A 34 -2.97 1.33 -16.06
CA ILE A 34 -1.68 0.72 -16.42
C ILE A 34 -0.53 1.50 -15.79
N SER A 35 -0.54 2.83 -15.85
CA SER A 35 0.52 3.64 -15.24
C SER A 35 0.57 3.45 -13.73
N THR A 36 -0.58 3.46 -13.05
CA THR A 36 -0.67 3.19 -11.60
C THR A 36 -0.22 1.78 -11.25
N ALA A 37 -0.60 0.77 -12.05
CA ALA A 37 -0.14 -0.61 -11.84
C ALA A 37 1.38 -0.74 -11.95
N VAL A 38 2.00 -0.08 -12.95
CA VAL A 38 3.45 -0.03 -13.10
C VAL A 38 4.08 0.68 -11.91
N THR A 39 3.59 1.85 -11.53
CA THR A 39 4.09 2.61 -10.37
C THR A 39 4.02 1.78 -9.08
N ILE A 40 2.92 1.10 -8.82
CA ILE A 40 2.77 0.23 -7.64
C ILE A 40 3.75 -0.94 -7.71
N ALA A 41 3.88 -1.61 -8.87
CA ALA A 41 4.79 -2.73 -9.03
C ALA A 41 6.25 -2.35 -8.73
N PHE A 42 6.72 -1.24 -9.29
CA PHE A 42 8.07 -0.71 -9.02
C PHE A 42 8.20 -0.21 -7.58
N GLY A 43 7.21 0.51 -7.05
CA GLY A 43 7.23 1.04 -5.69
C GLY A 43 7.29 -0.05 -4.62
N VAL A 44 6.47 -1.10 -4.73
CA VAL A 44 6.43 -2.20 -3.76
C VAL A 44 7.78 -2.93 -3.66
N THR A 45 8.51 -3.08 -4.77
CA THR A 45 9.84 -3.72 -4.73
C THR A 45 10.86 -2.91 -3.93
N MET A 46 10.66 -1.60 -3.81
CA MET A 46 11.56 -0.72 -3.05
C MET A 46 11.12 -0.52 -1.60
N PHE A 47 10.02 -1.14 -1.18
CA PHE A 47 9.54 -1.03 0.19
C PHE A 47 10.46 -1.77 1.16
N PRO A 48 10.96 -1.11 2.21
CA PRO A 48 11.91 -1.74 3.11
C PRO A 48 11.31 -2.90 3.91
N GLN A 49 10.05 -2.79 4.32
CA GLN A 49 9.32 -3.85 5.01
C GLN A 49 9.11 -5.10 4.15
N ILE A 50 9.20 -4.97 2.82
CA ILE A 50 9.17 -6.11 1.88
C ILE A 50 10.58 -6.70 1.76
N ASN A 51 11.58 -5.86 1.53
CA ASN A 51 12.96 -6.29 1.38
C ASN A 51 13.50 -7.02 2.62
N GLN A 52 13.18 -6.53 3.82
CA GLN A 52 13.53 -7.20 5.08
C GLN A 52 13.00 -8.65 5.15
N ARG A 53 11.81 -8.93 4.60
CA ARG A 53 11.23 -10.28 4.59
C ARG A 53 11.96 -11.23 3.65
N PHE A 54 12.58 -10.73 2.59
CA PHE A 54 13.41 -11.54 1.70
C PHE A 54 14.74 -11.93 2.35
N PHE A 55 15.35 -11.02 3.13
CA PHE A 55 16.62 -11.31 3.82
C PHE A 55 16.48 -12.28 5.00
N VAL A 56 15.29 -12.42 5.57
CA VAL A 56 15.01 -13.36 6.67
C VAL A 56 14.50 -14.73 6.16
N ALA A 57 14.33 -14.89 4.85
CA ALA A 57 13.90 -16.16 4.27
C ALA A 57 14.92 -17.27 4.55
N LYS A 58 14.44 -18.44 5.01
CA LYS A 58 15.31 -19.57 5.41
C LYS A 58 16.11 -20.16 4.25
N ASP A 59 15.51 -20.22 3.07
CA ASP A 59 16.12 -20.80 1.88
C ASP A 59 15.41 -20.30 0.59
N ALA A 60 16.02 -20.63 -0.55
CA ALA A 60 15.47 -20.29 -1.87
C ALA A 60 14.13 -20.96 -2.18
N ARG A 61 13.79 -22.08 -1.53
CA ARG A 61 12.51 -22.78 -1.75
C ARG A 61 11.37 -22.00 -1.10
N VAL A 62 11.56 -21.47 0.11
CA VAL A 62 10.62 -20.56 0.76
C VAL A 62 10.39 -19.34 -0.12
N LEU A 63 11.47 -18.72 -0.60
CA LEU A 63 11.39 -17.54 -1.45
C LEU A 63 10.60 -17.80 -2.75
N LYS A 64 10.92 -18.88 -3.48
CA LYS A 64 10.20 -19.27 -4.71
C LYS A 64 8.71 -19.54 -4.46
N ARG A 65 8.37 -20.20 -3.35
CA ARG A 65 6.97 -20.45 -2.97
C ARG A 65 6.24 -19.15 -2.66
N SER A 66 6.87 -18.24 -1.92
CA SER A 66 6.30 -16.92 -1.64
C SER A 66 5.99 -16.17 -2.94
N PHE A 67 6.93 -16.13 -3.89
CA PHE A 67 6.70 -15.49 -5.19
C PHE A 67 5.59 -16.16 -6.03
N ALA A 68 5.46 -17.49 -5.97
CA ALA A 68 4.41 -18.20 -6.70
C ALA A 68 3.01 -18.01 -6.09
N LEU A 69 2.90 -17.92 -4.76
CA LEU A 69 1.63 -17.76 -4.06
C LEU A 69 1.15 -16.29 -4.00
N TRP A 70 2.08 -15.34 -4.07
CA TRP A 70 1.76 -13.92 -3.92
C TRP A 70 0.70 -13.41 -4.91
N PRO A 71 0.78 -13.69 -6.24
CA PRO A 71 -0.24 -13.23 -7.18
C PRO A 71 -1.63 -13.78 -6.87
N ILE A 72 -1.73 -15.02 -6.39
CA ILE A 72 -3.00 -15.64 -6.01
C ILE A 72 -3.62 -14.88 -4.84
N LEU A 73 -2.82 -14.57 -3.81
CA LEU A 73 -3.27 -13.80 -2.66
C LEU A 73 -3.69 -12.38 -3.04
N VAL A 74 -2.96 -11.74 -3.96
CA VAL A 74 -3.31 -10.41 -4.49
C VAL A 74 -4.66 -10.46 -5.20
N VAL A 75 -4.89 -11.43 -6.09
CA VAL A 75 -6.17 -11.56 -6.79
C VAL A 75 -7.31 -11.81 -5.80
N LEU A 76 -7.13 -12.72 -4.85
CA LEU A 76 -8.14 -13.04 -3.83
C LEU A 76 -8.45 -11.87 -2.89
N LEU A 77 -7.49 -10.97 -2.66
CA LEU A 77 -7.69 -9.81 -1.80
C LEU A 77 -8.32 -8.63 -2.56
N PHE A 78 -7.77 -8.29 -3.74
CA PHE A 78 -8.12 -7.05 -4.43
C PHE A 78 -9.38 -7.18 -5.29
N VAL A 79 -9.60 -8.32 -5.97
CA VAL A 79 -10.78 -8.47 -6.84
C VAL A 79 -12.08 -8.33 -6.04
N PRO A 80 -12.28 -9.01 -4.88
CA PRO A 80 -13.48 -8.80 -4.09
C PRO A 80 -13.64 -7.36 -3.59
N ALA A 81 -12.55 -6.69 -3.21
CA ALA A 81 -12.60 -5.31 -2.75
C ALA A 81 -13.09 -4.35 -3.85
N PHE A 82 -12.62 -4.52 -5.08
CA PHE A 82 -13.11 -3.74 -6.23
C PHE A 82 -14.57 -4.06 -6.57
N LEU A 83 -14.95 -5.34 -6.54
CA LEU A 83 -16.34 -5.77 -6.78
C LEU A 83 -17.32 -5.17 -5.76
N LEU A 84 -16.94 -5.08 -4.49
CA LEU A 84 -17.75 -4.41 -3.46
C LEU A 84 -17.99 -2.93 -3.81
N GLY A 85 -16.97 -2.22 -4.30
CA GLY A 85 -17.14 -0.85 -4.80
C GLY A 85 -18.14 -0.75 -5.95
N THR A 86 -18.01 -1.63 -6.93
CA THR A 86 -18.91 -1.70 -8.09
C THR A 86 -20.34 -2.05 -7.69
N TRP A 87 -20.53 -3.06 -6.83
CA TRP A 87 -21.87 -3.44 -6.37
C TRP A 87 -22.54 -2.38 -5.53
N ALA A 88 -21.80 -1.63 -4.70
CA ALA A 88 -22.38 -0.47 -3.99
C ALA A 88 -22.98 0.55 -4.97
N ALA A 89 -22.29 0.80 -6.09
CA ALA A 89 -22.78 1.69 -7.13
C ALA A 89 -24.04 1.13 -7.82
N GLY A 90 -24.07 -0.16 -8.16
CA GLY A 90 -25.22 -0.80 -8.82
C GLY A 90 -26.45 -1.00 -7.94
N LEU A 91 -26.25 -1.08 -6.62
CA LEU A 91 -27.31 -1.16 -5.62
C LEU A 91 -27.86 0.22 -5.20
N GLY A 92 -27.32 1.31 -5.76
CA GLY A 92 -27.73 2.67 -5.42
C GLY A 92 -27.36 3.10 -3.99
N VAL A 93 -26.35 2.45 -3.39
CA VAL A 93 -25.90 2.78 -2.03
C VAL A 93 -25.13 4.09 -2.05
N SER A 94 -25.64 5.11 -1.36
CA SER A 94 -24.95 6.39 -1.23
C SER A 94 -23.76 6.27 -0.27
N VAL A 95 -22.54 6.29 -0.81
CA VAL A 95 -21.30 6.31 -0.05
C VAL A 95 -20.84 7.77 0.10
N PRO A 96 -20.73 8.31 1.33
CA PRO A 96 -20.21 9.66 1.54
C PRO A 96 -18.83 9.83 0.89
N GLU A 97 -18.57 11.01 0.33
CA GLU A 97 -17.27 11.31 -0.26
C GLU A 97 -16.14 11.15 0.78
N GLY A 98 -15.04 10.50 0.39
CA GLY A 98 -13.92 10.21 1.28
C GLY A 98 -14.15 9.08 2.29
N SER A 99 -15.32 8.44 2.30
CA SER A 99 -15.60 7.31 3.20
C SER A 99 -15.24 5.95 2.58
N ASN A 100 -15.11 4.93 3.44
CA ASN A 100 -14.87 3.56 3.01
C ASN A 100 -16.21 2.89 2.64
N VAL A 101 -16.29 2.30 1.45
CA VAL A 101 -17.48 1.60 0.94
C VAL A 101 -17.83 0.35 1.75
N VAL A 102 -16.82 -0.33 2.32
CA VAL A 102 -17.00 -1.64 2.97
C VAL A 102 -17.93 -1.54 4.20
N PRO A 103 -17.69 -0.65 5.19
CA PRO A 103 -18.62 -0.50 6.31
C PRO A 103 -20.05 -0.11 5.90
N VAL A 104 -20.20 0.73 4.86
CA VAL A 104 -21.52 1.18 4.39
C VAL A 104 -22.32 0.01 3.83
N LEU A 105 -21.69 -0.81 2.97
CA LEU A 105 -22.32 -2.01 2.42
C LEU A 105 -22.65 -3.05 3.50
N LEU A 106 -21.72 -3.31 4.42
CA LEU A 106 -21.93 -4.29 5.48
C LEU A 106 -23.10 -3.89 6.38
N ASN A 107 -23.20 -2.61 6.75
CA ASN A 107 -24.32 -2.12 7.56
C ASN A 107 -25.67 -2.20 6.82
N ALA A 108 -25.69 -2.05 5.50
CA ALA A 108 -26.90 -2.13 4.69
C ALA A 108 -27.40 -3.58 4.48
N TYR A 109 -26.48 -4.54 4.34
CA TYR A 109 -26.82 -5.89 3.85
C TYR A 109 -26.47 -7.04 4.80
N THR A 110 -25.81 -6.78 5.93
CA THR A 110 -25.39 -7.83 6.88
C THR A 110 -25.81 -7.52 8.32
N PRO A 111 -25.93 -8.53 9.20
CA PRO A 111 -26.14 -8.30 10.62
C PRO A 111 -25.00 -7.51 11.25
N GLY A 112 -25.30 -6.63 12.21
CA GLY A 112 -24.31 -5.73 12.82
C GLY A 112 -23.10 -6.44 13.44
N TRP A 113 -23.28 -7.64 14.01
CA TRP A 113 -22.15 -8.42 14.56
C TRP A 113 -21.15 -8.85 13.47
N PHE A 114 -21.64 -9.19 12.27
CA PHE A 114 -20.81 -9.62 11.16
C PHE A 114 -20.07 -8.41 10.56
N ALA A 115 -20.78 -7.30 10.39
CA ALA A 115 -20.17 -6.03 9.97
C ALA A 115 -19.03 -5.63 10.93
N ALA A 116 -19.27 -5.68 12.25
CA ALA A 116 -18.26 -5.37 13.26
C ALA A 116 -17.05 -6.32 13.18
N LEU A 117 -17.27 -7.63 12.99
CA LEU A 117 -16.20 -8.61 12.85
C LEU A 117 -15.32 -8.32 11.63
N VAL A 118 -15.92 -8.05 10.47
CA VAL A 118 -15.18 -7.76 9.22
C VAL A 118 -14.40 -6.45 9.33
N VAL A 119 -15.01 -5.40 9.89
CA VAL A 119 -14.34 -4.12 10.11
C VAL A 119 -13.18 -4.27 11.09
N ALA A 120 -13.36 -5.01 12.19
CA ALA A 120 -12.28 -5.32 13.12
C ALA A 120 -11.12 -6.07 12.45
N GLY A 121 -11.43 -7.05 11.59
CA GLY A 121 -10.42 -7.76 10.79
C GLY A 121 -9.65 -6.85 9.84
N ALA A 122 -10.34 -5.93 9.16
CA ALA A 122 -9.70 -4.94 8.29
C ALA A 122 -8.77 -3.99 9.07
N MET A 123 -9.20 -3.56 10.26
CA MET A 123 -8.36 -2.76 11.16
C MET A 123 -7.13 -3.53 11.64
N ALA A 124 -7.28 -4.80 12.03
CA ALA A 124 -6.17 -5.65 12.44
C ALA A 124 -5.15 -5.85 11.31
N ALA A 125 -5.63 -6.06 10.08
CA ALA A 125 -4.78 -6.19 8.90
C ALA A 125 -3.99 -4.89 8.63
N MET A 126 -4.63 -3.72 8.71
CA MET A 126 -3.96 -2.42 8.59
C MET A 126 -2.90 -2.24 9.68
N MET A 127 -3.23 -2.50 10.95
CA MET A 127 -2.28 -2.38 12.05
C MET A 127 -1.03 -3.25 11.84
N SER A 128 -1.20 -4.51 11.41
CA SER A 128 -0.05 -5.40 11.13
C SER A 128 0.90 -4.86 10.04
N SER A 129 0.35 -4.13 9.07
CA SER A 129 1.12 -3.51 7.99
C SER A 129 1.82 -2.25 8.49
N SER A 130 1.10 -1.39 9.22
CA SER A 130 1.65 -0.19 9.85
C SER A 130 2.78 -0.52 10.82
N ASP A 131 2.65 -1.57 11.62
CA ASP A 131 3.70 -2.04 12.54
C ASP A 131 4.97 -2.42 11.79
N SER A 132 4.84 -3.16 10.67
CA SER A 132 5.97 -3.52 9.82
C SER A 132 6.66 -2.27 9.25
N MET A 133 5.88 -1.29 8.77
CA MET A 133 6.42 -0.05 8.19
C MET A 133 7.14 0.81 9.24
N LEU A 134 6.54 0.99 10.42
CA LEU A 134 7.14 1.74 11.53
C LEU A 134 8.43 1.08 12.03
N LEU A 135 8.43 -0.25 12.15
CA LEU A 135 9.60 -1.00 12.56
C LEU A 135 10.73 -0.85 11.53
N SER A 136 10.44 -1.03 10.24
CA SER A 136 11.44 -0.84 9.18
C SER A 136 11.97 0.60 9.14
N GLY A 137 11.09 1.60 9.25
CA GLY A 137 11.49 3.02 9.30
C GLY A 137 12.37 3.35 10.50
N SER A 138 12.03 2.84 11.68
CA SER A 138 12.85 3.01 12.89
C SER A 138 14.21 2.33 12.78
N SER A 139 14.30 1.18 12.09
CA SER A 139 15.56 0.47 11.86
C SER A 139 16.49 1.25 10.94
N TYR A 140 15.96 1.91 9.91
CA TYR A 140 16.77 2.80 9.08
C TYR A 140 17.21 4.06 9.84
N LEU A 141 16.32 4.65 10.64
CA LEU A 141 16.70 5.77 11.50
C LEU A 141 17.88 5.40 12.41
N THR A 142 17.88 4.19 13.00
CA THR A 142 18.99 3.81 13.87
C THR A 142 20.24 3.41 13.12
N ARG A 143 20.14 2.56 12.10
CA ARG A 143 21.29 1.97 11.40
C ARG A 143 21.92 2.88 10.38
N ASP A 144 21.13 3.69 9.70
CA ASP A 144 21.60 4.51 8.57
C ASP A 144 21.85 5.96 8.98
N LEU A 145 21.18 6.45 10.03
CA LEU A 145 21.33 7.83 10.51
C LEU A 145 21.99 7.92 11.89
N TYR A 146 21.42 7.30 12.91
CA TYR A 146 21.92 7.46 14.29
C TYR A 146 23.32 6.87 14.47
N ARG A 147 23.54 5.61 14.07
CA ARG A 147 24.84 4.96 14.26
C ARG A 147 25.94 5.65 13.45
N PRO A 148 25.79 5.89 12.14
CA PRO A 148 26.88 6.45 11.34
C PRO A 148 27.20 7.92 11.65
N PHE A 149 26.21 8.71 12.06
CA PHE A 149 26.38 10.18 12.19
C PHE A 149 26.30 10.72 13.62
N VAL A 150 25.73 9.96 14.58
CA VAL A 150 25.51 10.43 15.95
C VAL A 150 26.31 9.62 16.97
N ASN A 151 26.24 8.30 16.93
CA ASN A 151 26.97 7.43 17.86
C ASN A 151 27.37 6.09 17.21
N PRO A 152 28.58 6.02 16.60
CA PRO A 152 29.09 4.82 15.93
C PRO A 152 29.23 3.60 16.85
N ASP A 153 29.53 3.84 18.13
CA ASP A 153 29.80 2.80 19.13
C ASP A 153 28.58 2.51 20.02
N ALA A 154 27.38 2.90 19.57
CA ALA A 154 26.15 2.66 20.33
C ALA A 154 25.95 1.15 20.62
N SER A 155 25.72 0.83 21.90
CA SER A 155 25.34 -0.54 22.31
C SER A 155 24.00 -0.95 21.70
N GLU A 156 23.77 -2.26 21.56
CA GLU A 156 22.51 -2.80 21.04
C GLU A 156 21.30 -2.35 21.87
N GLU A 157 21.45 -2.29 23.19
CA GLU A 157 20.39 -1.81 24.09
C GLU A 157 20.06 -0.34 23.83
N ARG A 158 21.08 0.49 23.62
CA ARG A 158 20.88 1.91 23.30
C ARG A 158 20.22 2.07 21.93
N GLU A 159 20.66 1.30 20.94
CA GLU A 159 20.08 1.31 19.59
C GLU A 159 18.60 0.89 19.63
N ALA A 160 18.27 -0.18 20.36
CA ALA A 160 16.89 -0.63 20.53
C ALA A 160 16.01 0.42 21.22
N TRP A 161 16.53 1.13 22.22
CA TRP A 161 15.82 2.23 22.86
C TRP A 161 15.55 3.40 21.91
N VAL A 162 16.54 3.79 21.10
CA VAL A 162 16.39 4.84 20.09
C VAL A 162 15.41 4.40 19.01
N ALA A 163 15.42 3.14 18.57
CA ALA A 163 14.45 2.60 17.62
C ALA A 163 13.01 2.69 18.17
N ARG A 164 12.79 2.30 19.43
CA ARG A 164 11.47 2.41 20.09
C ARG A 164 10.97 3.86 20.16
N LEU A 165 11.86 4.80 20.48
CA LEU A 165 11.53 6.22 20.44
C LEU A 165 11.21 6.68 19.01
N GLY A 166 11.97 6.22 18.02
CA GLY A 166 11.73 6.47 16.60
C GLY A 166 10.35 6.00 16.15
N VAL A 167 9.92 4.79 16.55
CA VAL A 167 8.57 4.28 16.29
C VAL A 167 7.51 5.24 16.86
N ALA A 168 7.64 5.65 18.12
CA ALA A 168 6.69 6.57 18.75
C ALA A 168 6.64 7.93 18.03
N VAL A 169 7.80 8.48 17.67
CA VAL A 169 7.91 9.75 16.95
C VAL A 169 7.28 9.65 15.55
N PHE A 170 7.54 8.58 14.80
CA PHE A 170 6.94 8.37 13.48
C PHE A 170 5.43 8.14 13.56
N ALA A 171 4.94 7.38 14.54
CA ALA A 171 3.52 7.14 14.73
C ALA A 171 2.77 8.43 15.11
N LEU A 172 3.28 9.18 16.09
CA LEU A 172 2.70 10.47 16.50
C LEU A 172 2.81 11.51 15.38
N GLY A 173 3.95 11.59 14.69
CA GLY A 173 4.16 12.51 13.60
C GLY A 173 3.21 12.26 12.42
N THR A 174 3.08 11.01 12.00
CA THR A 174 2.14 10.65 10.91
C THR A 174 0.69 10.86 11.33
N PHE A 175 0.33 10.58 12.59
CA PHE A 175 -0.99 10.91 13.14
C PHE A 175 -1.27 12.42 13.07
N VAL A 176 -0.35 13.26 13.56
CA VAL A 176 -0.51 14.72 13.51
C VAL A 176 -0.63 15.22 12.07
N VAL A 177 0.21 14.75 11.15
CA VAL A 177 0.13 15.12 9.73
C VAL A 177 -1.21 14.71 9.12
N SER A 178 -1.75 13.54 9.49
CA SER A 178 -3.03 13.06 9.00
C SER A 178 -4.22 13.98 9.36
N LEU A 179 -4.10 14.76 10.44
CA LEU A 179 -5.14 15.71 10.85
C LEU A 179 -5.21 16.96 9.94
N PHE A 180 -4.11 17.30 9.26
CA PHE A 180 -3.99 18.55 8.47
C PHE A 180 -3.93 18.34 6.96
N ARG A 181 -3.72 17.10 6.49
CA ARG A 181 -3.67 16.76 5.07
C ARG A 181 -4.86 15.87 4.70
N PRO A 182 -6.09 16.42 4.57
CA PRO A 182 -7.22 15.67 4.06
C PRO A 182 -6.99 15.38 2.57
N GLY A 183 -6.46 14.20 2.26
CA GLY A 183 -6.34 13.66 0.91
C GLY A 183 -7.17 12.38 0.80
N THR A 184 -7.56 12.02 -0.42
CA THR A 184 -8.15 10.69 -0.64
C THR A 184 -7.08 9.61 -0.48
N LEU A 185 -7.49 8.39 -0.11
CA LEU A 185 -6.55 7.26 0.02
C LEU A 185 -5.72 7.04 -1.24
N ILE A 186 -6.29 7.31 -2.42
CA ILE A 186 -5.62 7.23 -3.71
C ILE A 186 -4.50 8.27 -3.80
N THR A 187 -4.77 9.55 -3.48
CA THR A 187 -3.73 10.60 -3.56
C THR A 187 -2.56 10.37 -2.61
N VAL A 188 -2.86 9.87 -1.39
CA VAL A 188 -1.82 9.51 -0.41
C VAL A 188 -1.02 8.30 -0.89
N GLY A 189 -1.71 7.30 -1.46
CA GLY A 189 -1.10 6.14 -2.10
C GLY A 189 -0.17 6.54 -3.23
N ASP A 190 -0.65 7.28 -4.22
CA ASP A 190 0.11 7.70 -5.41
C ASP A 190 1.39 8.44 -5.02
N THR A 191 1.32 9.30 -4.01
CA THR A 191 2.50 10.00 -3.47
C THR A 191 3.51 9.01 -2.88
N ALA A 192 3.04 8.08 -2.04
CA ALA A 192 3.90 7.10 -1.39
C ALA A 192 4.52 6.12 -2.40
N PHE A 193 3.70 5.43 -3.19
CA PHE A 193 4.16 4.46 -4.20
C PHE A 193 5.02 5.12 -5.27
N GLY A 194 4.65 6.32 -5.73
CA GLY A 194 5.43 7.10 -6.70
C GLY A 194 6.84 7.40 -6.21
N GLY A 195 6.98 7.92 -4.99
CA GLY A 195 8.29 8.21 -4.40
C GLY A 195 9.19 6.98 -4.29
N PHE A 196 8.64 5.83 -3.87
CA PHE A 196 9.40 4.58 -3.83
C PHE A 196 9.73 4.03 -5.22
N ALA A 197 8.83 4.15 -6.19
CA ALA A 197 9.05 3.67 -7.56
C ALA A 197 10.24 4.37 -8.23
N GLN A 198 10.48 5.64 -7.89
CA GLN A 198 11.64 6.39 -8.40
C GLN A 198 12.99 5.84 -7.93
N LEU A 199 13.03 5.13 -6.79
CA LEU A 199 14.25 4.50 -6.29
C LEU A 199 14.61 3.23 -7.08
N THR A 200 13.66 2.63 -7.79
CA THR A 200 13.91 1.35 -8.47
C THR A 200 14.94 1.49 -9.59
N LEU A 201 14.87 2.54 -10.40
CA LEU A 201 15.83 2.75 -11.50
C LEU A 201 17.28 2.94 -10.99
N PRO A 202 17.57 3.83 -10.01
CA PRO A 202 18.88 3.91 -9.37
C PRO A 202 19.40 2.58 -8.86
N VAL A 203 18.55 1.79 -8.17
CA VAL A 203 18.94 0.49 -7.62
C VAL A 203 19.25 -0.50 -8.74
N MET A 204 18.41 -0.57 -9.77
CA MET A 204 18.65 -1.43 -10.94
C MET A 204 19.96 -1.10 -11.64
N VAL A 205 20.24 0.18 -11.87
CA VAL A 205 21.52 0.62 -12.47
C VAL A 205 22.68 0.21 -11.57
N ALA A 206 22.59 0.44 -10.26
CA ALA A 206 23.65 0.05 -9.32
C ALA A 206 23.91 -1.47 -9.28
N LEU A 207 22.88 -2.30 -9.44
CA LEU A 207 23.00 -3.76 -9.41
C LEU A 207 23.55 -4.36 -10.70
N TYR A 208 23.16 -3.81 -11.86
CA TYR A 208 23.45 -4.44 -13.16
C TYR A 208 24.49 -3.68 -13.99
N TRP A 209 24.78 -2.42 -13.68
CA TRP A 209 25.72 -1.60 -14.42
C TRP A 209 27.03 -1.39 -13.65
N PRO A 210 28.15 -1.99 -14.08
CA PRO A 210 29.41 -1.96 -13.32
C PRO A 210 30.08 -0.58 -13.29
N LYS A 211 29.72 0.36 -14.18
CA LYS A 211 30.27 1.72 -14.21
C LYS A 211 29.42 2.73 -13.43
N THR A 212 28.62 2.26 -12.47
CA THR A 212 27.76 3.14 -11.66
C THR A 212 28.63 4.07 -10.81
N THR A 213 28.32 5.38 -10.81
CA THR A 213 29.03 6.38 -10.02
C THR A 213 28.09 7.07 -9.03
N ARG A 214 28.64 7.51 -7.89
CA ARG A 214 27.86 8.24 -6.86
C ARG A 214 27.19 9.49 -7.44
N GLN A 215 27.93 10.26 -8.24
CA GLN A 215 27.42 11.49 -8.87
C GLN A 215 26.31 11.18 -9.87
N GLY A 216 26.45 10.11 -10.67
CA GLY A 216 25.41 9.70 -11.62
C GLY A 216 24.10 9.30 -10.94
N ILE A 217 24.18 8.56 -9.83
CA ILE A 217 23.00 8.20 -9.03
C ILE A 217 22.35 9.45 -8.41
N LEU A 218 23.13 10.35 -7.82
CA LEU A 218 22.59 11.59 -7.23
C LEU A 218 21.94 12.49 -8.30
N ALA A 219 22.56 12.63 -9.47
CA ALA A 219 22.01 13.39 -10.58
C ALA A 219 20.72 12.76 -11.13
N GLY A 220 20.66 11.43 -11.22
CA GLY A 220 19.45 10.72 -11.66
C GLY A 220 18.29 10.88 -10.68
N ILE A 221 18.55 10.75 -9.37
CA ILE A 221 17.53 10.98 -8.34
C ILE A 221 17.07 12.43 -8.41
N ALA A 222 17.98 13.41 -8.34
CA ALA A 222 17.62 14.83 -8.36
C ALA A 222 16.88 15.23 -9.65
N GLY A 223 17.36 14.75 -10.81
CA GLY A 223 16.73 15.02 -12.10
C GLY A 223 15.33 14.43 -12.24
N SER A 224 15.03 13.33 -11.54
CA SER A 224 13.67 12.74 -11.53
C SER A 224 12.66 13.53 -10.68
N GLN A 225 13.12 14.46 -9.85
CA GLN A 225 12.27 15.30 -9.00
C GLN A 225 11.90 16.66 -9.65
N LEU A 226 12.52 16.99 -10.78
CA LEU A 226 12.27 18.21 -11.57
C LEU A 226 11.18 17.95 -12.61
#